data_AF-A0A2P5EQ38-F1
#
_entry.id   AF-A0A2P5EQ38-F1
#
_cell.length_a   1.000
_cell.length_b   1.000
_cell.length_c   1.000
_cell.angle_alpha   90.00
_cell.angle_beta   90.00
_cell.angle_gamma   90.00
#
_symmetry.space_group_name_H-M   'P 1'
#
loop_
_entity.id
_entity.type
_entity.pdbx_description
1 polymer ?
#
loop_
_entity_poly.entity_id
_entity_poly.type
_entity_poly.pdbx_seq_one_letter_code
_entity_poly.pdbx_strand_id
1 'polypeptide(L)'
;MSSKLVPFPTNFSFTLSAPPSPSPSSLFPNFSLPSFSIGLHNQTSRTLHHLHHPLLATPPSTSAPSLDDQSEEFEQAREALFEFLRDFGVSEEDSAAISSGSPWYVRMLVDGVRELDELKLWSSWKSNGEEKELSGFKDKVMYMAKEKGDNGKVAFLESFVGLSLSSAMNVARYLSAETLPGLIGKVKYMKEIFFSGSDDGGIIGKNARRMMMHLSIPVDEDLQQTLSFFEKIEARRGGLDMLGSKDVSFRYLVESFPRLLLLPLDSQVNTLVGFLENIGIPSECMRNILLLFPPIMFFDIKVIKTRMLAFKELNVDERDIGKVLRKYPWVLSLSIQENYKDVTFFFDTKKVPKASVNHAIRSWPHLLGCSTSKIKMMVEEIESLGVTNKKLGQVICKSPQILLQKPQEFNEDFIQVFSFLEDLGFDKETAGMILGRCPEIFATSIERTLKRKLKFLGAIGVSEVYFPRVIKKYPELLVSDIDRTLLPRMRYLVNMGLSKKDVAFMVRRFSPLLGYSIEEVLRPKLDFLIKTMEKPLKDVVDYPRFLSYSLEKKIKPRFWVLKQRNIECSLKDMLGKNDEEFASDFLGAESTRVPPPPSPPHQ
;
A
#
# COMPACT_ATOMS: atom_id res chain seq x y z
N MET A 1 36.35 -46.62 5.60
CA MET A 1 37.23 -46.21 4.48
C MET A 1 36.56 -45.06 3.73
N SER A 2 37.32 -44.06 3.28
CA SER A 2 36.74 -42.83 2.69
C SER A 2 36.46 -42.98 1.20
N SER A 3 35.20 -43.12 0.81
CA SER A 3 34.77 -43.04 -0.59
C SER A 3 34.74 -41.57 -1.05
N LYS A 4 35.62 -41.22 -1.99
CA LYS A 4 35.70 -39.87 -2.56
C LYS A 4 34.46 -39.59 -3.41
N LEU A 5 33.80 -38.45 -3.19
CA LEU A 5 32.82 -37.91 -4.13
C LEU A 5 33.52 -37.52 -5.43
N VAL A 6 33.13 -38.14 -6.54
CA VAL A 6 33.56 -37.73 -7.89
C VAL A 6 32.66 -36.59 -8.36
N PRO A 7 33.20 -35.42 -8.76
CA PRO A 7 32.38 -34.33 -9.28
C PRO A 7 31.84 -34.68 -10.68
N PHE A 8 30.51 -34.73 -10.80
CA PHE A 8 29.84 -34.87 -12.10
C PHE A 8 29.83 -33.52 -12.86
N PRO A 9 29.87 -33.54 -14.21
CA PRO A 9 29.98 -32.32 -15.01
C PRO A 9 28.72 -31.44 -14.91
N THR A 10 28.92 -30.14 -14.73
CA THR A 10 27.88 -29.14 -14.42
C THR A 10 27.09 -28.62 -15.63
N ASN A 11 27.43 -29.04 -16.85
CA ASN A 11 26.88 -28.48 -18.09
C ASN A 11 25.64 -29.24 -18.61
N PHE A 12 24.48 -28.97 -17.99
CA PHE A 12 23.16 -29.28 -18.57
C PHE A 12 22.41 -28.00 -18.96
N SER A 13 22.70 -27.49 -20.16
CA SER A 13 22.00 -26.36 -20.76
C SER A 13 20.55 -26.72 -21.09
N PHE A 14 19.60 -25.99 -20.50
CA PHE A 14 18.21 -25.97 -20.97
C PHE A 14 18.08 -24.82 -21.98
N THR A 15 18.32 -25.11 -23.26
CA THR A 15 18.19 -24.12 -24.35
C THR A 15 16.72 -23.84 -24.67
N LEU A 16 16.09 -23.00 -23.86
CA LEU A 16 14.91 -22.24 -24.27
C LEU A 16 15.39 -21.17 -25.26
N SER A 17 15.08 -21.35 -26.55
CA SER A 17 15.45 -20.37 -27.60
C SER A 17 14.96 -18.98 -27.23
N ALA A 18 15.86 -18.00 -27.26
CA ALA A 18 15.52 -16.61 -27.02
C ALA A 18 14.62 -16.08 -28.16
N PRO A 19 13.58 -15.28 -27.87
CA PRO A 19 12.90 -14.51 -28.91
C PRO A 19 13.88 -13.47 -29.48
N PRO A 20 13.74 -13.08 -30.77
CA PRO A 20 14.57 -12.04 -31.35
C PRO A 20 14.36 -10.70 -30.61
N SER A 21 15.44 -9.96 -30.41
CA SER A 21 15.42 -8.62 -29.83
C SER A 21 14.83 -7.62 -30.83
N PRO A 22 13.73 -6.89 -30.50
CA PRO A 22 13.27 -5.79 -31.34
C PRO A 22 14.29 -4.63 -31.29
N SER A 23 14.66 -4.12 -32.46
CA SER A 23 15.46 -2.91 -32.60
C SER A 23 14.70 -1.65 -32.16
N PRO A 24 15.37 -0.61 -31.64
CA PRO A 24 14.71 0.59 -31.17
C PRO A 24 14.22 1.48 -32.32
N SER A 25 12.93 1.41 -32.63
CA SER A 25 12.23 2.35 -33.53
C SER A 25 11.20 3.16 -32.75
N SER A 26 11.36 4.48 -32.75
CA SER A 26 10.49 5.45 -32.06
C SER A 26 9.07 5.47 -32.60
N LEU A 27 8.06 5.40 -31.72
CA LEU A 27 6.69 5.87 -31.96
C LEU A 27 5.98 6.08 -30.60
N PHE A 28 5.90 7.33 -30.14
CA PHE A 28 5.05 7.71 -29.01
C PHE A 28 3.73 8.30 -29.55
N PRO A 29 2.57 7.69 -29.28
CA PRO A 29 1.28 8.34 -29.47
C PRO A 29 1.05 9.32 -28.31
N ASN A 30 0.79 10.59 -28.61
CA ASN A 30 0.36 11.57 -27.61
C ASN A 30 -1.07 11.26 -27.16
N PHE A 31 -1.24 10.76 -25.93
CA PHE A 31 -2.56 10.64 -25.31
C PHE A 31 -2.94 11.91 -24.56
N SER A 32 -3.60 12.84 -25.25
CA SER A 32 -4.30 13.96 -24.64
C SER A 32 -5.58 13.46 -23.94
N LEU A 33 -5.63 13.56 -22.61
CA LEU A 33 -6.84 13.26 -21.83
C LEU A 33 -7.86 14.41 -21.92
N PRO A 34 -9.18 14.11 -21.97
CA PRO A 34 -10.21 15.13 -22.10
C PRO A 34 -10.45 15.89 -20.79
N SER A 35 -10.52 17.21 -20.87
CA SER A 35 -10.89 18.10 -19.76
C SER A 35 -12.40 18.07 -19.50
N PHE A 36 -12.82 17.58 -18.34
CA PHE A 36 -14.22 17.65 -17.89
C PHE A 36 -14.50 18.98 -17.18
N SER A 37 -15.29 19.84 -17.82
CA SER A 37 -15.80 21.08 -17.22
C SER A 37 -17.19 20.88 -16.64
N ILE A 38 -17.33 20.84 -15.31
CA ILE A 38 -18.62 20.88 -14.62
C ILE A 38 -18.97 22.34 -14.32
N GLY A 39 -20.06 22.84 -14.91
CA GLY A 39 -20.49 24.22 -14.75
C GLY A 39 -21.20 24.45 -13.41
N LEU A 40 -20.71 25.41 -12.61
CA LEU A 40 -21.40 25.90 -11.41
C LEU A 40 -22.16 27.19 -11.73
N HIS A 41 -23.48 27.17 -11.53
CA HIS A 41 -24.32 28.36 -11.62
C HIS A 41 -24.13 29.26 -10.39
N ASN A 42 -23.48 30.42 -10.57
CA ASN A 42 -23.55 31.50 -9.59
C ASN A 42 -24.84 32.30 -9.75
N GLN A 43 -25.66 32.39 -8.69
CA GLN A 43 -26.74 33.36 -8.60
C GLN A 43 -26.22 34.69 -8.04
N THR A 44 -26.67 35.80 -8.61
CA THR A 44 -26.30 37.17 -8.21
C THR A 44 -27.21 37.73 -7.13
N SER A 45 -26.66 38.49 -6.18
CA SER A 45 -27.46 39.48 -5.42
C SER A 45 -26.64 40.70 -4.99
N ARG A 46 -27.31 41.75 -4.50
CA ARG A 46 -26.81 43.11 -4.24
C ARG A 46 -27.45 43.68 -2.96
N THR A 47 -26.92 44.66 -2.22
CA THR A 47 -25.67 45.45 -2.39
C THR A 47 -24.98 45.53 -0.99
N LEU A 48 -24.30 46.56 -0.44
CA LEU A 48 -23.98 47.96 -0.80
C LEU A 48 -22.60 48.34 -0.21
N HIS A 49 -22.16 49.58 -0.42
CA HIS A 49 -20.83 50.08 -0.06
C HIS A 49 -20.72 50.56 1.40
N HIS A 50 -19.53 50.37 1.99
CA HIS A 50 -18.80 51.46 2.66
C HIS A 50 -17.33 51.41 2.21
N LEU A 51 -16.66 52.57 2.19
CA LEU A 51 -15.35 52.74 1.54
C LEU A 51 -14.18 52.51 2.52
N HIS A 52 -13.31 51.58 2.18
CA HIS A 52 -11.89 51.62 2.55
C HIS A 52 -11.05 51.48 1.28
N HIS A 53 -10.02 52.31 1.14
CA HIS A 53 -9.20 52.36 -0.08
C HIS A 53 -8.25 51.15 -0.17
N PRO A 54 -8.24 50.41 -1.28
CA PRO A 54 -7.28 49.32 -1.50
C PRO A 54 -6.05 49.80 -2.29
N LEU A 55 -4.87 49.32 -1.92
CA LEU A 55 -3.76 49.13 -2.84
C LEU A 55 -3.41 47.65 -2.90
N LEU A 56 -3.98 46.98 -3.89
CA LEU A 56 -3.60 45.63 -4.29
C LEU A 56 -2.32 45.70 -5.13
N ALA A 57 -1.16 45.70 -4.46
CA ALA A 57 0.09 45.33 -5.11
C ALA A 57 -0.06 43.91 -5.67
N THR A 58 0.10 43.74 -6.99
CA THR A 58 0.02 42.42 -7.64
C THR A 58 1.16 41.53 -7.14
N PRO A 59 0.90 40.27 -6.72
CA PRO A 59 1.96 39.39 -6.26
C PRO A 59 2.92 39.09 -7.41
N PRO A 60 4.24 39.31 -7.25
CA PRO A 60 5.20 39.02 -8.31
C PRO A 60 5.23 37.53 -8.65
N SER A 61 5.47 37.21 -9.91
CA SER A 61 5.57 35.83 -10.39
C SER A 61 6.78 35.13 -9.78
N THR A 62 6.63 33.84 -9.46
CA THR A 62 7.69 33.01 -8.88
C THR A 62 8.83 32.76 -9.88
N SER A 63 9.80 33.66 -9.89
CA SER A 63 11.17 33.46 -10.34
C SER A 63 12.03 32.86 -9.21
N ALA A 64 13.29 32.53 -9.50
CA ALA A 64 14.29 32.30 -8.45
C ALA A 64 14.85 33.65 -7.95
N PRO A 65 15.39 33.74 -6.72
CA PRO A 65 16.11 34.93 -6.26
C PRO A 65 17.26 35.29 -7.22
N SER A 66 17.41 36.58 -7.49
CA SER A 66 18.45 37.13 -8.35
C SER A 66 19.79 37.30 -7.60
N LEU A 67 20.86 37.61 -8.34
CA LEU A 67 22.17 38.00 -7.77
C LEU A 67 22.12 39.32 -6.97
N ASP A 68 20.97 40.00 -6.92
CA ASP A 68 20.75 41.29 -6.25
C ASP A 68 20.48 41.12 -4.74
N ASP A 69 20.13 39.90 -4.29
CA ASP A 69 19.81 39.58 -2.88
C ASP A 69 21.06 39.55 -1.95
N GLN A 70 22.20 40.00 -2.45
CA GLN A 70 23.45 40.22 -1.70
C GLN A 70 23.78 41.71 -1.52
N SER A 71 22.85 42.63 -1.82
CA SER A 71 23.03 44.04 -1.48
C SER A 71 23.05 44.27 0.04
N GLU A 72 23.67 45.36 0.47
CA GLU A 72 23.76 45.75 1.88
C GLU A 72 22.37 45.93 2.52
N GLU A 73 21.39 46.41 1.75
CA GLU A 73 19.98 46.54 2.16
C GLU A 73 19.35 45.19 2.52
N PHE A 74 19.65 44.12 1.78
CA PHE A 74 19.14 42.78 2.08
C PHE A 74 19.74 42.21 3.37
N GLU A 75 21.00 42.49 3.67
CA GLU A 75 21.63 42.03 4.90
C GLU A 75 21.14 42.84 6.11
N GLN A 76 21.05 44.17 5.99
CA GLN A 76 20.40 45.03 7.00
C GLN A 76 18.93 44.61 7.24
N ALA A 77 18.21 44.16 6.22
CA ALA A 77 16.84 43.66 6.36
C ALA A 77 16.76 42.29 7.06
N ARG A 78 17.72 41.38 6.82
CA ARG A 78 17.84 40.12 7.58
C ARG A 78 18.17 40.38 9.04
N GLU A 79 19.03 41.36 9.32
CA GLU A 79 19.43 41.76 10.67
C GLU A 79 18.27 42.44 11.43
N ALA A 80 17.54 43.36 10.79
CA ALA A 80 16.33 43.97 11.32
C ALA A 80 15.26 42.91 11.65
N LEU A 81 15.07 41.92 10.77
CA LEU A 81 14.14 40.81 10.98
C LEU A 81 14.61 39.90 12.12
N PHE A 82 15.91 39.61 12.22
CA PHE A 82 16.49 38.85 13.32
C PHE A 82 16.20 39.51 14.68
N GLU A 83 16.51 40.80 14.83
CA GLU A 83 16.25 41.57 16.06
C GLU A 83 14.77 41.65 16.39
N PHE A 84 13.92 41.93 15.40
CA PHE A 84 12.46 41.91 15.53
C PHE A 84 11.94 40.55 16.04
N LEU A 85 12.50 39.43 15.58
CA LEU A 85 12.12 38.10 16.08
C LEU A 85 12.58 37.89 17.54
N ARG A 86 13.74 38.44 17.94
CA ARG A 86 14.20 38.42 19.35
C ARG A 86 13.29 39.26 20.26
N ASP A 87 12.80 40.43 19.81
CA ASP A 87 11.78 41.23 20.52
C ASP A 87 10.52 40.38 20.83
N PHE A 88 10.10 39.52 19.90
CA PHE A 88 8.97 38.59 20.06
C PHE A 88 9.29 37.29 20.82
N GLY A 89 10.44 37.22 21.50
CA GLY A 89 10.82 36.11 22.37
C GLY A 89 11.26 34.83 21.63
N VAL A 90 11.62 34.93 20.35
CA VAL A 90 12.17 33.81 19.59
C VAL A 90 13.61 33.50 20.05
N SER A 91 14.00 32.22 19.97
CA SER A 91 15.37 31.78 20.30
C SER A 91 16.38 32.37 19.31
N GLU A 92 17.66 32.45 19.70
CA GLU A 92 18.69 33.03 18.83
C GLU A 92 18.90 32.20 17.55
N GLU A 93 18.92 30.87 17.70
CA GLU A 93 19.01 29.91 16.61
C GLU A 93 17.80 30.01 15.66
N ASP A 94 16.58 30.12 16.21
CA ASP A 94 15.36 30.22 15.41
C ASP A 94 15.22 31.58 14.73
N SER A 95 15.61 32.68 15.38
CA SER A 95 15.63 34.00 14.74
C SER A 95 16.56 34.01 13.52
N ALA A 96 17.75 33.42 13.64
CA ALA A 96 18.69 33.30 12.53
C ALA A 96 18.18 32.40 11.40
N ALA A 97 17.60 31.24 11.74
CA ALA A 97 17.02 30.31 10.77
C ALA A 97 15.77 30.88 10.06
N ILE A 98 14.98 31.72 10.73
CA ILE A 98 13.85 32.41 10.10
C ILE A 98 14.37 33.51 9.17
N SER A 99 15.23 34.43 9.63
CA SER A 99 15.64 35.59 8.82
C SER A 99 16.44 35.20 7.57
N SER A 100 17.32 34.19 7.67
CA SER A 100 18.02 33.61 6.51
C SER A 100 17.10 32.78 5.60
N GLY A 101 16.09 32.11 6.18
CA GLY A 101 15.21 31.17 5.48
C GLY A 101 13.97 31.77 4.81
N SER A 102 13.70 33.07 4.98
CA SER A 102 12.52 33.74 4.42
C SER A 102 12.84 34.84 3.39
N PRO A 103 13.53 34.54 2.28
CA PRO A 103 13.98 35.55 1.31
C PRO A 103 12.85 36.34 0.63
N TRP A 104 11.66 35.77 0.46
CA TRP A 104 10.53 36.49 -0.16
C TRP A 104 9.86 37.44 0.83
N TYR A 105 9.74 37.07 2.11
CA TYR A 105 9.31 37.99 3.16
C TYR A 105 10.32 39.14 3.35
N VAL A 106 11.63 38.85 3.34
CA VAL A 106 12.68 39.88 3.41
C VAL A 106 12.61 40.81 2.18
N ARG A 107 12.50 40.28 0.96
CA ARG A 107 12.33 41.09 -0.26
C ARG A 107 11.07 41.97 -0.19
N MET A 108 9.94 41.43 0.29
CA MET A 108 8.71 42.20 0.48
C MET A 108 8.88 43.37 1.46
N LEU A 109 9.77 43.27 2.47
CA LEU A 109 10.11 44.40 3.34
C LEU A 109 11.04 45.41 2.64
N VAL A 110 12.08 44.93 1.95
CA VAL A 110 13.02 45.77 1.19
C VAL A 110 12.30 46.59 0.13
N ASP A 111 11.47 45.95 -0.70
CA ASP A 111 10.73 46.61 -1.78
C ASP A 111 9.72 47.64 -1.22
N GLY A 112 9.06 47.34 -0.10
CA GLY A 112 8.16 48.29 0.57
C GLY A 112 8.88 49.49 1.18
N VAL A 113 10.08 49.29 1.74
CA VAL A 113 10.91 50.40 2.27
C VAL A 113 11.39 51.30 1.13
N ARG A 114 11.81 50.71 0.00
CA ARG A 114 12.16 51.44 -1.23
C ARG A 114 10.99 52.26 -1.77
N GLU A 115 9.80 51.67 -1.90
CA GLU A 115 8.59 52.36 -2.36
C GLU A 115 8.22 53.56 -1.45
N LEU A 116 8.30 53.41 -0.12
CA LEU A 116 8.04 54.50 0.82
C LEU A 116 9.13 55.59 0.81
N ASP A 117 10.38 55.26 0.51
CA ASP A 117 11.47 56.23 0.35
C ASP A 117 11.39 57.00 -0.98
N GLU A 118 11.11 56.31 -2.10
CA GLU A 118 10.90 56.92 -3.42
C GLU A 118 9.72 57.90 -3.40
N LEU A 119 8.59 57.47 -2.82
CA LEU A 119 7.38 58.29 -2.71
C LEU A 119 7.40 59.27 -1.52
N LYS A 120 8.41 59.17 -0.64
CA LYS A 120 8.58 59.97 0.60
C LYS A 120 7.38 59.91 1.56
N LEU A 121 6.70 58.77 1.61
CA LEU A 121 5.43 58.59 2.33
C LEU A 121 5.56 58.19 3.80
N TRP A 122 6.77 58.03 4.35
CA TRP A 122 7.00 57.67 5.75
C TRP A 122 6.27 58.57 6.78
N SER A 123 6.11 59.86 6.48
CA SER A 123 5.36 60.80 7.33
C SER A 123 3.84 60.54 7.36
N SER A 124 3.30 59.86 6.34
CA SER A 124 1.90 59.42 6.27
C SER A 124 1.71 57.96 6.69
N TRP A 125 2.77 57.16 6.67
CA TRP A 125 2.76 55.78 7.16
C TRP A 125 2.91 55.70 8.69
N LYS A 126 3.52 56.72 9.33
CA LYS A 126 3.54 56.86 10.79
C LYS A 126 2.16 57.17 11.36
N SER A 127 1.54 56.20 12.01
CA SER A 127 0.38 56.44 12.87
C SER A 127 0.80 57.14 14.18
N ASN A 128 -0.03 58.09 14.66
CA ASN A 128 0.23 58.99 15.79
C ASN A 128 0.98 58.35 17.00
N GLY A 129 2.21 58.79 17.26
CA GLY A 129 2.88 58.55 18.55
C GLY A 129 4.39 58.72 18.57
N GLU A 130 5.11 58.23 17.54
CA GLU A 130 6.57 58.11 17.62
C GLU A 130 7.34 59.28 16.97
N GLU A 131 7.81 60.21 17.80
CA GLU A 131 8.73 61.32 17.44
C GLU A 131 10.15 60.86 17.05
N LYS A 132 10.43 59.55 17.00
CA LYS A 132 11.75 59.03 16.58
C LYS A 132 11.96 59.19 15.08
N GLU A 133 12.98 59.93 14.67
CA GLU A 133 13.39 60.03 13.26
C GLU A 133 13.98 58.68 12.80
N LEU A 134 13.43 58.08 11.73
CA LEU A 134 13.85 56.78 11.20
C LEU A 134 15.07 56.98 10.29
N SER A 135 16.26 57.05 10.90
CA SER A 135 17.50 57.44 10.23
C SER A 135 18.16 56.31 9.43
N GLY A 136 18.07 55.05 9.87
CA GLY A 136 18.64 53.89 9.18
C GLY A 136 17.64 53.11 8.32
N PHE A 137 18.12 52.46 7.25
CA PHE A 137 17.32 51.50 6.47
C PHE A 137 16.87 50.30 7.33
N LYS A 138 17.77 49.78 8.18
CA LYS A 138 17.48 48.78 9.21
C LYS A 138 16.29 49.18 10.11
N ASP A 139 16.22 50.43 10.58
CA ASP A 139 15.11 50.93 11.41
C ASP A 139 13.78 50.95 10.63
N LYS A 140 13.80 51.39 9.37
CA LYS A 140 12.63 51.41 8.49
C LYS A 140 12.07 50.01 8.23
N VAL A 141 12.95 49.02 8.00
CA VAL A 141 12.56 47.61 7.87
C VAL A 141 11.92 47.09 9.17
N MET A 142 12.53 47.37 10.32
CA MET A 142 11.97 46.95 11.61
C MET A 142 10.61 47.60 11.90
N TYR A 143 10.43 48.88 11.57
CA TYR A 143 9.15 49.58 11.69
C TYR A 143 8.08 48.95 10.77
N MET A 144 8.42 48.66 9.51
CA MET A 144 7.51 47.99 8.57
C MET A 144 7.11 46.57 9.02
N ALA A 145 8.04 45.81 9.63
CA ALA A 145 7.74 44.50 10.21
C ALA A 145 6.77 44.60 11.40
N LYS A 146 6.87 45.67 12.21
CA LYS A 146 5.94 45.97 13.32
C LYS A 146 4.55 46.34 12.78
N GLU A 147 4.45 47.29 11.85
CA GLU A 147 3.18 47.73 11.25
C GLU A 147 2.42 46.66 10.44
N LYS A 148 3.12 45.64 9.90
CA LYS A 148 2.44 44.52 9.22
C LYS A 148 1.55 43.67 10.14
N GLY A 149 1.75 43.72 11.46
CA GLY A 149 0.90 43.04 12.45
C GLY A 149 0.90 41.50 12.36
N ASP A 150 1.74 40.89 11.53
CA ASP A 150 1.86 39.43 11.42
C ASP A 150 2.73 38.83 12.54
N ASN A 151 3.49 39.66 13.25
CA ASN A 151 4.38 39.28 14.35
C ASN A 151 5.40 38.20 13.93
N GLY A 152 5.94 38.31 12.71
CA GLY A 152 6.94 37.40 12.13
C GLY A 152 6.40 36.03 11.71
N LYS A 153 5.09 35.79 11.82
CA LYS A 153 4.47 34.49 11.48
C LYS A 153 4.61 34.15 10.00
N VAL A 154 4.56 35.13 9.10
CA VAL A 154 4.71 34.89 7.66
C VAL A 154 6.16 34.51 7.32
N ALA A 155 7.16 35.19 7.90
CA ALA A 155 8.57 34.84 7.76
C ALA A 155 8.85 33.40 8.24
N PHE A 156 8.32 33.05 9.42
CA PHE A 156 8.40 31.70 9.96
C PHE A 156 7.73 30.64 9.08
N LEU A 157 6.53 30.92 8.56
CA LEU A 157 5.79 30.02 7.68
C LEU A 157 6.48 29.83 6.32
N GLU A 158 7.21 30.83 5.83
CA GLU A 158 8.08 30.70 4.67
C GLU A 158 9.29 29.81 4.99
N SER A 159 10.06 30.13 6.04
CA SER A 159 11.29 29.41 6.41
C SER A 159 11.03 27.98 6.91
N PHE A 160 10.33 27.81 8.03
CA PHE A 160 10.23 26.52 8.73
C PHE A 160 9.19 25.57 8.12
N VAL A 161 8.16 26.10 7.44
CA VAL A 161 7.13 25.30 6.76
C VAL A 161 7.35 25.23 5.25
N GLY A 162 8.20 26.08 4.68
CA GLY A 162 8.51 26.09 3.24
C GLY A 162 7.38 26.62 2.37
N LEU A 163 6.43 27.40 2.92
CA LEU A 163 5.30 27.95 2.16
C LEU A 163 5.76 29.07 1.22
N SER A 164 5.10 29.23 0.07
CA SER A 164 5.22 30.45 -0.73
C SER A 164 4.62 31.64 0.01
N LEU A 165 5.21 32.84 -0.11
CA LEU A 165 4.80 34.07 0.59
C LEU A 165 3.28 34.29 0.62
N SER A 166 2.59 34.17 -0.52
CA SER A 166 1.12 34.29 -0.61
C SER A 166 0.36 33.25 0.23
N SER A 167 0.83 32.00 0.26
CA SER A 167 0.28 30.93 1.09
C SER A 167 0.62 31.13 2.57
N ALA A 168 1.83 31.60 2.90
CA ALA A 168 2.23 31.96 4.24
C ALA A 168 1.37 33.11 4.80
N MET A 169 1.13 34.17 4.03
CA MET A 169 0.20 35.26 4.37
C MET A 169 -1.23 34.76 4.57
N ASN A 170 -1.71 33.84 3.73
CA ASN A 170 -3.05 33.26 3.88
C ASN A 170 -3.16 32.39 5.14
N VAL A 171 -2.15 31.55 5.44
CA VAL A 171 -2.11 30.70 6.64
C VAL A 171 -1.99 31.54 7.92
N ALA A 172 -1.15 32.58 7.92
CA ALA A 172 -0.93 33.45 9.09
C ALA A 172 -2.21 34.10 9.63
N ARG A 173 -3.20 34.41 8.78
CA ARG A 173 -4.51 34.96 9.21
C ARG A 173 -5.28 34.03 10.15
N TYR A 174 -5.08 32.72 10.06
CA TYR A 174 -5.69 31.73 10.97
C TYR A 174 -4.92 31.60 12.31
N LEU A 175 -3.70 32.14 12.39
CA LEU A 175 -2.77 31.98 13.52
C LEU A 175 -2.61 33.27 14.33
N SER A 176 -3.54 34.22 14.22
CA SER A 176 -3.49 35.51 14.92
C SER A 176 -3.34 35.34 16.44
N ALA A 177 -4.09 34.42 17.03
CA ALA A 177 -4.10 34.13 18.48
C ALA A 177 -2.91 33.30 19.00
N GLU A 178 -2.10 32.68 18.13
CA GLU A 178 -0.92 31.90 18.54
C GLU A 178 0.26 32.82 18.87
N THR A 179 1.14 32.44 19.81
CA THR A 179 2.45 33.09 19.98
C THR A 179 3.46 32.52 19.00
N LEU A 180 4.38 33.34 18.49
CA LEU A 180 5.38 32.85 17.52
C LEU A 180 6.31 31.76 18.12
N PRO A 181 6.87 31.91 19.34
CA PRO A 181 7.67 30.84 19.96
C PRO A 181 6.88 29.53 20.18
N GLY A 182 5.61 29.63 20.58
CA GLY A 182 4.73 28.46 20.73
C GLY A 182 4.47 27.75 19.40
N LEU A 183 4.26 28.52 18.33
CA LEU A 183 4.06 28.01 16.97
C LEU A 183 5.32 27.34 16.41
N ILE A 184 6.51 27.90 16.65
CA ILE A 184 7.80 27.30 16.29
C ILE A 184 7.96 25.93 16.97
N GLY A 185 7.76 25.88 18.30
CA GLY A 185 7.81 24.62 19.06
C GLY A 185 6.80 23.59 18.55
N LYS A 186 5.57 24.01 18.26
CA LYS A 186 4.50 23.16 17.71
C LYS A 186 4.89 22.56 16.35
N VAL A 187 5.43 23.35 15.43
CA VAL A 187 5.88 22.85 14.11
C VAL A 187 7.08 21.91 14.22
N LYS A 188 8.08 22.23 15.07
CA LYS A 188 9.22 21.33 15.34
C LYS A 188 8.71 19.97 15.84
N TYR A 189 7.85 19.97 16.84
CA TYR A 189 7.29 18.76 17.45
C TYR A 189 6.41 17.95 16.49
N MET A 190 5.57 18.59 15.67
CA MET A 190 4.78 17.88 14.66
C MET A 190 5.64 17.28 13.54
N LYS A 191 6.74 17.93 13.15
CA LYS A 191 7.73 17.33 12.24
C LYS A 191 8.45 16.13 12.90
N GLU A 192 8.79 16.23 14.18
CA GLU A 192 9.42 15.14 14.93
C GLU A 192 8.49 13.91 15.03
N ILE A 193 7.26 14.07 15.50
CA ILE A 193 6.30 12.96 15.63
C ILE A 193 5.94 12.35 14.27
N PHE A 194 5.54 13.17 13.28
CA PHE A 194 4.94 12.65 12.05
C PHE A 194 5.92 12.46 10.90
N PHE A 195 7.12 13.06 10.94
CA PHE A 195 8.06 13.08 9.79
C PHE A 195 9.49 12.64 10.12
N SER A 196 9.79 12.20 11.36
CA SER A 196 11.08 11.57 11.72
C SER A 196 11.31 10.22 11.04
N GLY A 197 10.27 9.40 10.89
CA GLY A 197 10.31 8.02 10.37
C GLY A 197 10.96 7.83 8.99
N SER A 198 11.32 6.59 8.67
CA SER A 198 12.04 6.23 7.43
C SER A 198 11.24 6.49 6.13
N ASP A 199 11.94 6.56 4.99
CA ASP A 199 11.36 7.11 3.75
C ASP A 199 10.66 6.08 2.86
N ASP A 200 9.35 5.88 3.11
CA ASP A 200 8.43 5.00 2.37
C ASP A 200 8.02 5.59 0.99
N GLY A 201 8.97 6.27 0.34
CA GLY A 201 8.81 7.39 -0.60
C GLY A 201 8.14 7.11 -1.95
N GLY A 202 7.51 5.96 -2.10
CA GLY A 202 6.70 5.61 -3.27
C GLY A 202 5.53 4.69 -2.96
N ILE A 203 5.19 4.42 -1.68
CA ILE A 203 3.99 3.66 -1.29
C ILE A 203 2.81 4.61 -1.09
N ILE A 204 3.02 5.75 -0.43
CA ILE A 204 1.98 6.76 -0.14
C ILE A 204 1.31 7.23 -1.45
N GLY A 205 2.08 7.74 -2.41
CA GLY A 205 1.56 8.19 -3.71
C GLY A 205 0.83 7.10 -4.51
N LYS A 206 1.24 5.83 -4.40
CA LYS A 206 0.54 4.70 -5.05
C LYS A 206 -0.79 4.36 -4.38
N ASN A 207 -0.92 4.55 -3.07
CA ASN A 207 -2.19 4.38 -2.37
C ASN A 207 -3.15 5.54 -2.66
N ALA A 208 -2.64 6.79 -2.67
CA ALA A 208 -3.43 7.96 -3.07
C ALA A 208 -4.00 7.81 -4.49
N ARG A 209 -3.15 7.49 -5.49
CA ARG A 209 -3.59 7.25 -6.87
C ARG A 209 -4.63 6.12 -6.99
N ARG A 210 -4.50 5.03 -6.23
CA ARG A 210 -5.49 3.94 -6.22
C ARG A 210 -6.81 4.32 -5.57
N MET A 211 -6.78 5.14 -4.52
CA MET A 211 -7.99 5.70 -3.92
C MET A 211 -8.72 6.56 -4.98
N MET A 212 -8.06 7.54 -5.58
CA MET A 212 -8.65 8.40 -6.62
C MET A 212 -9.17 7.61 -7.84
N MET A 213 -8.44 6.57 -8.28
CA MET A 213 -8.83 5.75 -9.43
C MET A 213 -10.07 4.87 -9.19
N HIS A 214 -10.27 4.38 -7.95
CA HIS A 214 -11.31 3.39 -7.64
C HIS A 214 -12.49 3.95 -6.84
N LEU A 215 -12.36 5.12 -6.22
CA LEU A 215 -13.44 5.79 -5.50
C LEU A 215 -14.51 6.27 -6.49
N SER A 216 -15.76 5.81 -6.29
CA SER A 216 -16.91 6.24 -7.11
C SER A 216 -18.25 6.10 -6.39
N ILE A 217 -18.22 6.21 -5.07
CA ILE A 217 -19.41 6.51 -4.26
C ILE A 217 -19.54 8.03 -4.07
N PRO A 218 -20.69 8.53 -3.61
CA PRO A 218 -20.76 9.86 -2.99
C PRO A 218 -19.74 9.98 -1.86
N VAL A 219 -19.04 11.12 -1.81
CA VAL A 219 -17.99 11.39 -0.82
C VAL A 219 -18.54 12.30 0.28
N ASP A 220 -18.13 12.03 1.53
CA ASP A 220 -18.33 12.96 2.64
C ASP A 220 -17.28 14.07 2.65
N GLU A 221 -17.40 15.02 3.59
CA GLU A 221 -16.47 16.13 3.70
C GLU A 221 -15.03 15.67 4.02
N ASP A 222 -14.87 14.61 4.84
CA ASP A 222 -13.56 14.06 5.18
C ASP A 222 -12.83 13.55 3.92
N LEU A 223 -13.54 12.80 3.07
CA LEU A 223 -13.00 12.35 1.78
C LEU A 223 -12.79 13.50 0.81
N GLN A 224 -13.73 14.44 0.70
CA GLN A 224 -13.61 15.56 -0.25
C GLN A 224 -12.41 16.46 0.08
N GLN A 225 -12.16 16.75 1.36
CA GLN A 225 -10.94 17.47 1.78
C GLN A 225 -9.67 16.67 1.44
N THR A 226 -9.70 15.34 1.60
CA THR A 226 -8.57 14.44 1.28
C THR A 226 -8.29 14.38 -0.23
N LEU A 227 -9.34 14.35 -1.07
CA LEU A 227 -9.23 14.40 -2.53
C LEU A 227 -8.67 15.74 -3.01
N SER A 228 -9.22 16.86 -2.54
CA SER A 228 -8.74 18.21 -2.88
C SER A 228 -7.25 18.40 -2.50
N PHE A 229 -6.80 17.75 -1.43
CA PHE A 229 -5.38 17.71 -1.04
C PHE A 229 -4.52 16.91 -2.03
N PHE A 230 -4.99 15.73 -2.47
CA PHE A 230 -4.31 14.94 -3.49
C PHE A 230 -4.25 15.65 -4.85
N GLU A 231 -5.36 16.18 -5.34
CA GLU A 231 -5.46 16.91 -6.61
C GLU A 231 -4.48 18.11 -6.66
N LYS A 232 -4.41 18.88 -5.56
CA LYS A 232 -3.48 20.00 -5.40
C LYS A 232 -2.00 19.61 -5.47
N ILE A 233 -1.67 18.35 -5.16
CA ILE A 233 -0.32 17.78 -5.25
C ILE A 233 -0.11 17.11 -6.62
N GLU A 234 -1.11 16.42 -7.17
CA GLU A 234 -1.05 15.82 -8.51
C GLU A 234 -0.81 16.87 -9.60
N ALA A 235 -1.38 18.07 -9.45
CA ALA A 235 -1.14 19.23 -10.30
C ALA A 235 0.26 19.86 -10.19
N ARG A 236 1.20 19.29 -9.41
CA ARG A 236 2.58 19.80 -9.24
C ARG A 236 3.60 18.93 -9.99
N ARG A 237 4.77 19.50 -10.29
CA ARG A 237 5.88 18.79 -10.96
C ARG A 237 6.45 17.71 -10.02
N GLY A 238 6.04 16.47 -10.25
CA GLY A 238 6.35 15.30 -9.41
C GLY A 238 5.08 14.57 -8.93
N GLY A 239 3.93 15.23 -9.00
CA GLY A 239 2.61 14.66 -8.69
C GLY A 239 2.54 14.03 -7.30
N LEU A 240 1.69 13.00 -7.17
CA LEU A 240 1.47 12.30 -5.90
C LEU A 240 2.68 11.52 -5.36
N ASP A 241 3.77 11.39 -6.10
CA ASP A 241 5.02 10.85 -5.54
C ASP A 241 5.73 11.86 -4.62
N MET A 242 5.38 13.16 -4.71
CA MET A 242 5.82 14.20 -3.77
C MET A 242 5.30 13.98 -2.34
N LEU A 243 4.25 13.17 -2.14
CA LEU A 243 3.81 12.71 -0.81
C LEU A 243 4.89 11.85 -0.10
N GLY A 244 5.84 11.30 -0.85
CA GLY A 244 7.00 10.62 -0.28
C GLY A 244 8.02 11.57 0.36
N SER A 245 8.18 12.79 -0.15
CA SER A 245 9.20 13.73 0.34
C SER A 245 8.79 14.36 1.68
N LYS A 246 9.63 14.24 2.72
CA LYS A 246 9.36 14.79 4.06
C LYS A 246 9.05 16.29 4.05
N ASP A 247 9.99 17.09 3.54
CA ASP A 247 9.92 18.56 3.61
C ASP A 247 8.79 19.12 2.75
N VAL A 248 8.56 18.52 1.59
CA VAL A 248 7.57 18.97 0.61
C VAL A 248 6.14 18.53 0.97
N SER A 249 5.97 17.33 1.56
CA SER A 249 4.65 16.86 1.99
C SER A 249 4.13 17.63 3.22
N PHE A 250 4.99 17.98 4.18
CA PHE A 250 4.60 18.81 5.32
C PHE A 250 4.13 20.21 4.89
N ARG A 251 4.86 20.84 3.96
CA ARG A 251 4.47 22.12 3.34
C ARG A 251 3.03 22.07 2.83
N TYR A 252 2.73 21.12 1.92
CA TYR A 252 1.40 21.06 1.30
C TYR A 252 0.30 20.62 2.27
N LEU A 253 0.63 19.83 3.29
CA LEU A 253 -0.31 19.47 4.36
C LEU A 253 -0.76 20.72 5.12
N VAL A 254 0.16 21.58 5.57
CA VAL A 254 -0.20 22.86 6.21
C VAL A 254 -0.91 23.80 5.23
N GLU A 255 -0.50 23.82 3.96
CA GLU A 255 -1.11 24.66 2.91
C GLU A 255 -2.57 24.27 2.58
N SER A 256 -3.00 23.04 2.92
CA SER A 256 -4.38 22.56 2.73
C SER A 256 -5.17 22.42 4.03
N PHE A 257 -4.50 22.24 5.16
CA PHE A 257 -5.11 22.11 6.49
C PHE A 257 -4.50 23.10 7.49
N PRO A 258 -4.66 24.44 7.33
CA PRO A 258 -4.04 25.44 8.21
C PRO A 258 -4.40 25.25 9.70
N ARG A 259 -5.60 24.75 9.98
CA ARG A 259 -6.09 24.43 11.33
C ARG A 259 -5.27 23.35 12.05
N LEU A 260 -4.43 22.58 11.36
CA LEU A 260 -3.47 21.65 11.95
C LEU A 260 -2.55 22.37 12.97
N LEU A 261 -2.19 23.62 12.69
CA LEU A 261 -1.32 24.43 13.54
C LEU A 261 -2.05 25.05 14.76
N LEU A 262 -3.37 24.88 14.87
CA LEU A 262 -4.17 25.29 16.03
C LEU A 262 -4.46 24.12 16.99
N LEU A 263 -4.01 22.91 16.67
CA LEU A 263 -4.28 21.73 17.48
C LEU A 263 -3.49 21.76 18.81
N PRO A 264 -4.12 21.44 19.95
CA PRO A 264 -3.42 21.16 21.20
C PRO A 264 -2.55 19.91 21.08
N LEU A 265 -1.27 19.99 21.46
CA LEU A 265 -0.36 18.86 21.37
C LEU A 265 -0.78 17.73 22.32
N ASP A 266 -0.92 18.00 23.62
CA ASP A 266 -1.11 16.94 24.62
C ASP A 266 -2.49 16.28 24.55
N SER A 267 -3.57 17.08 24.57
CA SER A 267 -4.94 16.55 24.64
C SER A 267 -5.46 15.97 23.32
N GLN A 268 -4.84 16.30 22.17
CA GLN A 268 -5.32 15.86 20.86
C GLN A 268 -4.25 15.11 20.06
N VAL A 269 -3.10 15.72 19.77
CA VAL A 269 -2.06 15.07 18.93
C VAL A 269 -1.47 13.85 19.63
N ASN A 270 -1.02 13.99 20.87
CA ASN A 270 -0.37 12.92 21.63
C ASN A 270 -1.36 11.80 22.00
N THR A 271 -2.61 12.19 22.29
CA THR A 271 -3.70 11.24 22.54
C THR A 271 -4.05 10.42 21.27
N LEU A 272 -4.00 11.03 20.08
CA LEU A 272 -4.18 10.33 18.80
C LEU A 272 -3.02 9.40 18.47
N VAL A 273 -1.77 9.88 18.58
CA VAL A 273 -0.56 9.07 18.30
C VAL A 273 -0.53 7.85 19.22
N GLY A 274 -0.66 8.04 20.53
CA GLY A 274 -0.69 6.95 21.49
C GLY A 274 -1.85 5.98 21.26
N PHE A 275 -3.02 6.44 20.79
CA PHE A 275 -4.10 5.54 20.40
C PHE A 275 -3.74 4.69 19.15
N LEU A 276 -3.16 5.31 18.13
CA LEU A 276 -2.73 4.62 16.91
C LEU A 276 -1.63 3.57 17.20
N GLU A 277 -0.70 3.88 18.11
CA GLU A 277 0.31 2.93 18.59
C GLU A 277 -0.30 1.75 19.37
N ASN A 278 -1.27 2.01 20.25
CA ASN A 278 -1.98 0.96 20.99
C ASN A 278 -2.72 -0.03 20.07
N ILE A 279 -3.23 0.43 18.92
CA ILE A 279 -3.81 -0.44 17.88
C ILE A 279 -2.76 -0.99 16.89
N GLY A 280 -1.47 -0.89 17.21
CA GLY A 280 -0.39 -1.57 16.48
C GLY A 280 0.12 -0.86 15.22
N ILE A 281 -0.10 0.45 15.09
CA ILE A 281 0.52 1.28 14.02
C ILE A 281 1.85 1.83 14.57
N PRO A 282 3.02 1.51 13.98
CA PRO A 282 4.29 2.06 14.43
C PRO A 282 4.37 3.58 14.25
N SER A 283 5.07 4.28 15.16
CA SER A 283 5.37 5.71 15.07
C SER A 283 5.92 6.14 13.70
N GLU A 284 6.85 5.37 13.13
CA GLU A 284 7.41 5.58 11.77
C GLU A 284 6.35 5.67 10.67
N CYS A 285 5.15 5.11 10.89
CA CYS A 285 4.07 5.04 9.92
C CYS A 285 3.01 6.14 10.09
N MET A 286 3.11 6.99 11.12
CA MET A 286 2.12 8.05 11.37
C MET A 286 2.07 9.05 10.21
N ARG A 287 3.18 9.26 9.50
CA ARG A 287 3.22 10.00 8.22
C ARG A 287 2.22 9.46 7.20
N ASN A 288 2.18 8.13 7.03
CA ASN A 288 1.32 7.47 6.05
C ASN A 288 -0.15 7.59 6.44
N ILE A 289 -0.46 7.55 7.74
CA ILE A 289 -1.81 7.83 8.26
C ILE A 289 -2.23 9.26 7.91
N LEU A 290 -1.41 10.24 8.34
CA LEU A 290 -1.68 11.67 8.21
C LEU A 290 -1.80 12.11 6.75
N LEU A 291 -0.91 11.66 5.88
CA LEU A 291 -0.90 12.05 4.47
C LEU A 291 -1.96 11.33 3.62
N LEU A 292 -2.47 10.16 4.02
CA LEU A 292 -3.52 9.45 3.27
C LEU A 292 -4.94 9.73 3.74
N PHE A 293 -5.12 10.38 4.90
CA PHE A 293 -6.41 10.87 5.38
C PHE A 293 -6.23 11.99 6.44
N PRO A 294 -5.83 13.21 6.02
CA PRO A 294 -5.56 14.32 6.96
C PRO A 294 -6.66 14.65 7.98
N PRO A 295 -7.97 14.50 7.67
CA PRO A 295 -9.05 14.79 8.63
C PRO A 295 -8.99 14.02 9.96
N ILE A 296 -8.29 12.88 10.00
CA ILE A 296 -8.14 12.06 11.21
C ILE A 296 -7.56 12.85 12.41
N MET A 297 -6.77 13.88 12.16
CA MET A 297 -6.22 14.77 13.19
C MET A 297 -7.28 15.55 13.97
N PHE A 298 -8.44 15.78 13.36
CA PHE A 298 -9.56 16.53 13.96
C PHE A 298 -10.59 15.64 14.65
N PHE A 299 -10.36 14.32 14.72
CA PHE A 299 -11.31 13.37 15.29
C PHE A 299 -11.02 13.07 16.76
N ASP A 300 -12.07 13.08 17.58
CA ASP A 300 -12.07 12.43 18.89
C ASP A 300 -11.73 10.94 18.78
N ILE A 301 -10.95 10.41 19.73
CA ILE A 301 -10.68 8.97 19.83
C ILE A 301 -11.98 8.15 19.97
N LYS A 302 -13.03 8.75 20.56
CA LYS A 302 -14.37 8.17 20.62
C LYS A 302 -14.97 7.98 19.22
N VAL A 303 -14.84 8.97 18.33
CA VAL A 303 -15.30 8.88 16.93
C VAL A 303 -14.50 7.83 16.19
N ILE A 304 -13.17 7.80 16.32
CA ILE A 304 -12.33 6.78 15.66
C ILE A 304 -12.73 5.38 16.14
N LYS A 305 -12.89 5.16 17.45
CA LYS A 305 -13.35 3.87 18.00
C LYS A 305 -14.73 3.46 17.50
N THR A 306 -15.68 4.39 17.36
CA THR A 306 -17.00 4.11 16.78
C THR A 306 -16.92 3.76 15.30
N ARG A 307 -16.14 4.50 14.49
CA ARG A 307 -15.94 4.17 13.06
C ARG A 307 -15.14 2.86 12.88
N MET A 308 -14.27 2.48 13.82
CA MET A 308 -13.62 1.16 13.87
C MET A 308 -14.56 0.02 14.33
N LEU A 309 -15.58 0.30 15.15
CA LEU A 309 -16.52 -0.71 15.65
C LEU A 309 -17.38 -1.31 14.53
N ALA A 310 -17.77 -0.52 13.52
CA ALA A 310 -18.43 -1.03 12.33
C ALA A 310 -17.56 -2.04 11.55
N PHE A 311 -16.23 -1.86 11.52
CA PHE A 311 -15.31 -2.89 11.01
C PHE A 311 -15.14 -4.11 11.94
N LYS A 312 -15.45 -4.02 13.25
CA LYS A 312 -15.36 -5.18 14.16
C LYS A 312 -16.41 -6.26 13.89
N GLU A 313 -17.52 -5.94 13.21
CA GLU A 313 -18.48 -6.94 12.70
C GLU A 313 -17.85 -8.00 11.79
N LEU A 314 -16.64 -7.75 11.27
CA LEU A 314 -15.85 -8.69 10.49
C LEU A 314 -15.16 -9.79 11.35
N ASN A 315 -15.27 -9.76 12.68
CA ASN A 315 -14.47 -10.51 13.67
C ASN A 315 -12.96 -10.22 13.55
N VAL A 316 -12.53 -9.02 13.97
CA VAL A 316 -11.15 -8.49 13.82
C VAL A 316 -10.55 -8.16 15.19
N ASP A 317 -9.28 -8.52 15.43
CA ASP A 317 -8.48 -7.95 16.53
C ASP A 317 -8.15 -6.48 16.21
N GLU A 318 -8.05 -5.60 17.21
CA GLU A 318 -7.78 -4.17 16.96
C GLU A 318 -6.46 -3.94 16.19
N ARG A 319 -5.46 -4.80 16.36
CA ARG A 319 -4.19 -4.74 15.63
C ARG A 319 -4.28 -5.22 14.19
N ASP A 320 -5.28 -6.03 13.85
CA ASP A 320 -5.60 -6.33 12.45
C ASP A 320 -6.29 -5.13 11.77
N ILE A 321 -7.06 -4.32 12.51
CA ILE A 321 -7.58 -3.04 12.00
C ILE A 321 -6.42 -2.03 11.81
N GLY A 322 -5.49 -1.93 12.78
CA GLY A 322 -4.29 -1.08 12.65
C GLY A 322 -3.45 -1.38 11.40
N LYS A 323 -3.30 -2.66 11.03
CA LYS A 323 -2.62 -3.09 9.78
C LYS A 323 -3.32 -2.57 8.52
N VAL A 324 -4.65 -2.45 8.53
CA VAL A 324 -5.44 -1.87 7.42
C VAL A 324 -5.26 -0.35 7.41
N LEU A 325 -5.46 0.31 8.56
CA LEU A 325 -5.36 1.76 8.69
C LEU A 325 -3.98 2.30 8.28
N ARG A 326 -2.89 1.58 8.58
CA ARG A 326 -1.50 1.90 8.15
C ARG A 326 -1.37 2.20 6.65
N LYS A 327 -2.24 1.65 5.80
CA LYS A 327 -2.21 1.83 4.34
C LYS A 327 -3.45 2.53 3.77
N TYR A 328 -4.57 2.45 4.49
CA TYR A 328 -5.88 2.90 4.03
C TYR A 328 -6.63 3.61 5.17
N PRO A 329 -6.12 4.71 5.74
CA PRO A 329 -6.75 5.37 6.88
C PRO A 329 -8.09 6.02 6.52
N TRP A 330 -8.26 6.41 5.25
CA TRP A 330 -9.50 6.93 4.67
C TRP A 330 -10.69 5.97 4.76
N VAL A 331 -10.47 4.68 5.07
CA VAL A 331 -11.60 3.75 5.33
C VAL A 331 -12.42 4.19 6.55
N LEU A 332 -11.88 5.05 7.41
CA LEU A 332 -12.60 5.69 8.51
C LEU A 332 -13.54 6.82 8.06
N SER A 333 -13.75 7.10 6.78
CA SER A 333 -14.83 8.01 6.32
C SER A 333 -16.22 7.43 6.64
N LEU A 334 -17.22 8.30 6.81
CA LEU A 334 -18.62 7.92 7.00
C LEU A 334 -19.21 7.27 5.75
N SER A 335 -19.02 7.83 4.56
CA SER A 335 -19.56 7.24 3.33
C SER A 335 -18.92 5.89 2.99
N ILE A 336 -17.68 5.64 3.45
CA ILE A 336 -17.07 4.30 3.43
C ILE A 336 -17.74 3.34 4.43
N GLN A 337 -18.13 3.78 5.63
CA GLN A 337 -18.90 2.95 6.58
C GLN A 337 -20.31 2.61 6.06
N GLU A 338 -20.90 3.50 5.26
CA GLU A 338 -22.22 3.30 4.65
C GLU A 338 -22.12 2.31 3.48
N ASN A 339 -21.26 2.57 2.48
CA ASN A 339 -21.08 1.66 1.35
C ASN A 339 -20.53 0.29 1.78
N TYR A 340 -19.84 0.16 2.92
CA TYR A 340 -19.49 -1.14 3.50
C TYR A 340 -20.74 -2.02 3.78
N LYS A 341 -21.84 -1.43 4.23
CA LYS A 341 -23.12 -2.14 4.44
C LYS A 341 -23.73 -2.56 3.11
N ASP A 342 -23.71 -1.67 2.11
CA ASP A 342 -24.26 -1.94 0.79
C ASP A 342 -23.46 -3.03 0.05
N VAL A 343 -22.12 -3.00 0.13
CA VAL A 343 -21.22 -4.01 -0.45
C VAL A 343 -21.41 -5.37 0.23
N THR A 344 -21.51 -5.42 1.56
CA THR A 344 -21.73 -6.69 2.27
C THR A 344 -23.13 -7.26 2.00
N PHE A 345 -24.17 -6.43 2.05
CA PHE A 345 -25.53 -6.81 1.66
C PHE A 345 -25.60 -7.34 0.22
N PHE A 346 -24.98 -6.64 -0.74
CA PHE A 346 -24.91 -7.09 -2.12
C PHE A 346 -24.32 -8.51 -2.24
N PHE A 347 -23.19 -8.79 -1.58
CA PHE A 347 -22.58 -10.12 -1.62
C PHE A 347 -23.39 -11.20 -0.90
N ASP A 348 -24.13 -10.83 0.17
CA ASP A 348 -25.08 -11.73 0.82
C ASP A 348 -26.25 -12.07 -0.12
N THR A 349 -26.76 -11.14 -0.95
CA THR A 349 -27.77 -11.46 -1.99
C THR A 349 -27.25 -12.44 -3.05
N LYS A 350 -25.96 -12.32 -3.40
CA LYS A 350 -25.23 -13.25 -4.30
C LYS A 350 -24.77 -14.54 -3.59
N LYS A 351 -25.17 -14.75 -2.32
CA LYS A 351 -24.88 -15.93 -1.48
C LYS A 351 -23.38 -16.26 -1.42
N VAL A 352 -22.54 -15.23 -1.46
CA VAL A 352 -21.09 -15.37 -1.29
C VAL A 352 -20.81 -15.50 0.21
N PRO A 353 -19.96 -16.45 0.66
CA PRO A 353 -19.69 -16.61 2.08
C PRO A 353 -19.14 -15.33 2.71
N LYS A 354 -19.82 -14.75 3.71
CA LYS A 354 -19.41 -13.49 4.38
C LYS A 354 -17.93 -13.50 4.80
N ALA A 355 -17.41 -14.61 5.32
CA ALA A 355 -15.99 -14.75 5.65
C ALA A 355 -15.02 -14.50 4.46
N SER A 356 -15.43 -14.80 3.23
CA SER A 356 -14.67 -14.50 2.01
C SER A 356 -14.73 -13.03 1.63
N VAL A 357 -15.91 -12.41 1.72
CA VAL A 357 -16.12 -10.96 1.51
C VAL A 357 -15.28 -10.17 2.53
N ASN A 358 -15.33 -10.58 3.79
CA ASN A 358 -14.54 -10.01 4.88
C ASN A 358 -13.03 -10.08 4.59
N HIS A 359 -12.53 -11.20 4.06
CA HIS A 359 -11.12 -11.34 3.71
C HIS A 359 -10.73 -10.44 2.53
N ALA A 360 -11.56 -10.39 1.48
CA ALA A 360 -11.39 -9.52 0.32
C ALA A 360 -11.32 -8.03 0.70
N ILE A 361 -12.20 -7.59 1.60
CA ILE A 361 -12.23 -6.21 2.12
C ILE A 361 -10.97 -5.91 2.94
N ARG A 362 -10.57 -6.80 3.88
CA ARG A 362 -9.37 -6.59 4.71
C ARG A 362 -8.08 -6.53 3.88
N SER A 363 -7.97 -7.33 2.82
CA SER A 363 -6.77 -7.36 1.96
C SER A 363 -6.76 -6.24 0.92
N TRP A 364 -7.94 -5.72 0.51
CA TRP A 364 -8.05 -4.66 -0.49
C TRP A 364 -9.23 -3.70 -0.27
N PRO A 365 -9.12 -2.76 0.69
CA PRO A 365 -10.24 -1.88 1.06
C PRO A 365 -10.76 -0.94 -0.03
N HIS A 366 -10.06 -0.79 -1.16
CA HIS A 366 -10.56 -0.04 -2.33
C HIS A 366 -11.91 -0.56 -2.85
N LEU A 367 -12.28 -1.81 -2.53
CA LEU A 367 -13.64 -2.32 -2.73
C LEU A 367 -14.72 -1.43 -2.09
N LEU A 368 -14.43 -0.82 -0.94
CA LEU A 368 -15.37 0.04 -0.21
C LEU A 368 -15.45 1.47 -0.75
N GLY A 369 -14.49 1.90 -1.58
CA GLY A 369 -14.60 3.14 -2.35
C GLY A 369 -15.38 2.96 -3.65
N CYS A 370 -15.47 1.73 -4.16
CA CYS A 370 -16.17 1.41 -5.40
C CYS A 370 -17.68 1.28 -5.16
N SER A 371 -18.51 1.77 -6.07
CA SER A 371 -19.96 1.64 -5.94
C SER A 371 -20.41 0.19 -6.16
N THR A 372 -21.44 -0.23 -5.42
CA THR A 372 -22.08 -1.55 -5.60
C THR A 372 -22.54 -1.80 -7.03
N SER A 373 -22.92 -0.75 -7.77
CA SER A 373 -23.24 -0.83 -9.21
C SER A 373 -22.06 -1.27 -10.09
N LYS A 374 -20.84 -0.79 -9.83
CA LYS A 374 -19.63 -1.23 -10.56
C LYS A 374 -19.23 -2.65 -10.18
N ILE A 375 -19.25 -2.95 -8.88
CA ILE A 375 -18.96 -4.31 -8.36
C ILE A 375 -19.96 -5.31 -8.94
N LYS A 376 -21.24 -4.94 -9.04
CA LYS A 376 -22.30 -5.76 -9.66
C LYS A 376 -21.99 -6.14 -11.10
N MET A 377 -21.59 -5.19 -11.96
CA MET A 377 -21.21 -5.50 -13.35
C MET A 377 -20.09 -6.53 -13.42
N MET A 378 -19.04 -6.35 -12.61
CA MET A 378 -17.90 -7.28 -12.57
C MET A 378 -18.28 -8.67 -12.03
N VAL A 379 -19.19 -8.72 -11.05
CA VAL A 379 -19.72 -9.99 -10.53
C VAL A 379 -20.59 -10.69 -11.56
N GLU A 380 -21.47 -9.98 -12.25
CA GLU A 380 -22.39 -10.59 -13.23
C GLU A 380 -21.66 -11.15 -14.45
N GLU A 381 -20.52 -10.55 -14.83
CA GLU A 381 -19.58 -11.14 -15.79
C GLU A 381 -19.01 -12.47 -15.27
N ILE A 382 -18.40 -12.47 -14.08
CA ILE A 382 -17.79 -13.66 -13.45
C ILE A 382 -18.84 -14.78 -13.24
N GLU A 383 -20.09 -14.43 -12.93
CA GLU A 383 -21.20 -15.36 -12.79
C GLU A 383 -21.65 -15.94 -14.14
N SER A 384 -21.66 -15.16 -15.23
CA SER A 384 -21.93 -15.62 -16.61
C SER A 384 -20.97 -16.75 -17.03
N LEU A 385 -19.75 -16.70 -16.48
CA LEU A 385 -18.66 -17.64 -16.74
C LEU A 385 -18.66 -18.84 -15.77
N GLY A 386 -19.70 -18.99 -14.94
CA GLY A 386 -19.97 -20.17 -14.10
C GLY A 386 -19.36 -20.11 -12.69
N VAL A 387 -18.83 -18.95 -12.28
CA VAL A 387 -18.14 -18.76 -10.99
C VAL A 387 -19.06 -17.98 -10.04
N THR A 388 -19.93 -18.71 -9.36
CA THR A 388 -20.99 -18.17 -8.48
C THR A 388 -20.76 -18.52 -7.00
N ASN A 389 -21.51 -17.88 -6.08
CA ASN A 389 -21.63 -18.27 -4.67
C ASN A 389 -20.24 -18.49 -3.99
N LYS A 390 -19.97 -19.73 -3.53
CA LYS A 390 -18.69 -20.14 -2.92
C LYS A 390 -17.49 -20.11 -3.88
N LYS A 391 -17.69 -20.33 -5.19
CA LYS A 391 -16.60 -20.22 -6.19
C LYS A 391 -16.18 -18.75 -6.36
N LEU A 392 -17.16 -17.83 -6.42
CA LEU A 392 -16.92 -16.38 -6.41
C LEU A 392 -16.19 -15.94 -5.13
N GLY A 393 -16.60 -16.45 -3.96
CA GLY A 393 -15.91 -16.22 -2.68
C GLY A 393 -14.42 -16.62 -2.70
N GLN A 394 -14.06 -17.71 -3.40
CA GLN A 394 -12.67 -18.14 -3.55
C GLN A 394 -11.86 -17.21 -4.47
N VAL A 395 -12.46 -16.71 -5.56
CA VAL A 395 -11.84 -15.70 -6.44
C VAL A 395 -11.55 -14.41 -5.66
N ILE A 396 -12.56 -13.82 -5.01
CA ILE A 396 -12.41 -12.50 -4.37
C ILE A 396 -11.52 -12.55 -3.11
N CYS A 397 -11.40 -13.72 -2.46
CA CYS A 397 -10.39 -13.93 -1.41
C CYS A 397 -8.96 -13.74 -1.93
N LYS A 398 -8.66 -14.27 -3.12
CA LYS A 398 -7.30 -14.33 -3.67
C LYS A 398 -6.92 -13.11 -4.47
N SER A 399 -7.86 -12.58 -5.25
CA SER A 399 -7.65 -11.42 -6.13
C SER A 399 -8.84 -10.46 -6.04
N PRO A 400 -9.07 -9.81 -4.90
CA PRO A 400 -10.15 -8.83 -4.73
C PRO A 400 -10.11 -7.70 -5.75
N GLN A 401 -8.91 -7.31 -6.21
CA GLN A 401 -8.70 -6.29 -7.23
C GLN A 401 -9.36 -6.60 -8.59
N ILE A 402 -9.78 -7.85 -8.83
CA ILE A 402 -10.53 -8.25 -10.03
C ILE A 402 -11.85 -7.46 -10.16
N LEU A 403 -12.49 -7.13 -9.03
CA LEU A 403 -13.77 -6.41 -8.96
C LEU A 403 -13.64 -4.90 -9.27
N LEU A 404 -12.42 -4.42 -9.50
CA LEU A 404 -12.10 -3.01 -9.73
C LEU A 404 -11.53 -2.74 -11.14
N GLN A 405 -11.51 -3.76 -11.99
CA GLN A 405 -11.17 -3.61 -13.41
C GLN A 405 -12.36 -3.03 -14.20
N LYS A 406 -12.14 -2.63 -15.46
CA LYS A 406 -13.24 -2.26 -16.36
C LYS A 406 -13.88 -3.54 -16.92
N PRO A 407 -15.23 -3.65 -16.98
CA PRO A 407 -15.88 -4.85 -17.51
C PRO A 407 -15.41 -5.24 -18.91
N GLN A 408 -15.16 -4.27 -19.80
CA GLN A 408 -14.78 -4.52 -21.19
C GLN A 408 -13.39 -5.15 -21.31
N GLU A 409 -12.38 -4.48 -20.73
CA GLU A 409 -10.98 -4.95 -20.71
C GLU A 409 -10.86 -6.32 -20.02
N PHE A 410 -11.60 -6.50 -18.92
CA PHE A 410 -11.66 -7.77 -18.20
C PHE A 410 -12.36 -8.89 -19.00
N ASN A 411 -13.46 -8.58 -19.70
CA ASN A 411 -14.18 -9.55 -20.53
C ASN A 411 -13.28 -10.05 -21.67
N GLU A 412 -12.53 -9.16 -22.35
CA GLU A 412 -11.58 -9.55 -23.39
C GLU A 412 -10.46 -10.47 -22.86
N ASP A 413 -9.81 -10.12 -21.74
CA ASP A 413 -8.78 -10.98 -21.13
C ASP A 413 -9.37 -12.30 -20.60
N PHE A 414 -10.59 -12.28 -20.04
CA PHE A 414 -11.25 -13.48 -19.53
C PHE A 414 -11.64 -14.42 -20.67
N ILE A 415 -12.29 -13.95 -21.73
CA ILE A 415 -12.66 -14.78 -22.89
C ILE A 415 -11.43 -15.47 -23.46
N GLN A 416 -10.32 -14.74 -23.62
CA GLN A 416 -9.07 -15.33 -24.12
C GLN A 416 -8.50 -16.39 -23.17
N VAL A 417 -8.48 -16.14 -21.85
CA VAL A 417 -8.02 -17.12 -20.84
C VAL A 417 -8.94 -18.33 -20.77
N PHE A 418 -10.25 -18.15 -20.93
CA PHE A 418 -11.25 -19.21 -20.88
C PHE A 418 -11.18 -20.09 -22.14
N SER A 419 -11.11 -19.48 -23.33
CA SER A 419 -10.83 -20.18 -24.59
C SER A 419 -9.51 -20.96 -24.53
N PHE A 420 -8.45 -20.40 -23.94
CA PHE A 420 -7.20 -21.12 -23.70
C PHE A 420 -7.34 -22.34 -22.76
N LEU A 421 -8.32 -22.34 -21.85
CA LEU A 421 -8.63 -23.51 -21.02
C LEU A 421 -9.52 -24.52 -21.77
N GLU A 422 -10.42 -24.08 -22.63
CA GLU A 422 -11.21 -24.96 -23.52
C GLU A 422 -10.34 -25.64 -24.59
N ASP A 423 -9.34 -24.92 -25.16
CA ASP A 423 -8.28 -25.47 -26.03
C ASP A 423 -7.46 -26.57 -25.32
N LEU A 424 -7.33 -26.46 -23.99
CA LEU A 424 -6.71 -27.49 -23.13
C LEU A 424 -7.69 -28.61 -22.74
N GLY A 425 -8.88 -28.67 -23.33
CA GLY A 425 -9.88 -29.71 -23.08
C GLY A 425 -10.53 -29.62 -21.70
N PHE A 426 -10.67 -28.42 -21.13
CA PHE A 426 -11.47 -28.22 -19.91
C PHE A 426 -12.90 -27.79 -20.22
N ASP A 427 -13.85 -28.47 -19.59
CA ASP A 427 -15.24 -28.03 -19.50
C ASP A 427 -15.38 -26.72 -18.69
N LYS A 428 -16.46 -25.97 -18.93
CA LYS A 428 -16.77 -24.68 -18.26
C LYS A 428 -16.73 -24.74 -16.74
N GLU A 429 -17.19 -25.83 -16.12
CA GLU A 429 -17.10 -25.99 -14.66
C GLU A 429 -15.65 -26.17 -14.18
N THR A 430 -14.87 -26.97 -14.89
CA THR A 430 -13.45 -27.21 -14.60
C THR A 430 -12.61 -25.95 -14.81
N ALA A 431 -12.88 -25.20 -15.88
CA ALA A 431 -12.31 -23.87 -16.06
C ALA A 431 -12.66 -22.97 -14.86
N GLY A 432 -13.94 -22.87 -14.48
CA GLY A 432 -14.37 -22.13 -13.28
C GLY A 432 -13.69 -22.57 -11.97
N MET A 433 -13.38 -23.86 -11.80
CA MET A 433 -12.61 -24.38 -10.65
C MET A 433 -11.11 -24.05 -10.71
N ILE A 434 -10.52 -23.99 -11.90
CA ILE A 434 -9.14 -23.55 -12.14
C ILE A 434 -9.03 -22.05 -11.82
N LEU A 435 -9.93 -21.25 -12.36
CA LEU A 435 -10.01 -19.80 -12.16
C LEU A 435 -10.29 -19.43 -10.69
N GLY A 436 -11.15 -20.19 -10.00
CA GLY A 436 -11.36 -20.08 -8.55
C GLY A 436 -10.13 -20.42 -7.70
N ARG A 437 -9.14 -21.13 -8.25
CA ARG A 437 -7.88 -21.47 -7.58
C ARG A 437 -6.71 -20.57 -7.95
N CYS A 438 -6.67 -20.00 -9.15
CA CYS A 438 -5.62 -19.07 -9.56
C CYS A 438 -6.17 -17.86 -10.36
N PRO A 439 -6.99 -16.99 -9.76
CA PRO A 439 -7.56 -15.82 -10.45
C PRO A 439 -6.49 -14.78 -10.86
N GLU A 440 -5.25 -14.93 -10.38
CA GLU A 440 -4.09 -14.16 -10.84
C GLU A 440 -3.76 -14.41 -12.33
N ILE A 441 -4.30 -15.49 -12.92
CA ILE A 441 -4.12 -15.87 -14.33
C ILE A 441 -4.57 -14.79 -15.32
N PHE A 442 -5.61 -14.01 -15.01
CA PHE A 442 -6.09 -12.93 -15.88
C PHE A 442 -5.09 -11.79 -16.01
N ALA A 443 -4.19 -11.62 -15.03
CA ALA A 443 -3.09 -10.66 -15.13
C ALA A 443 -1.87 -11.21 -15.91
N THR A 444 -2.04 -12.26 -16.72
CA THR A 444 -0.93 -12.92 -17.43
C THR A 444 -1.20 -13.14 -18.92
N SER A 445 -0.26 -12.70 -19.76
CA SER A 445 -0.31 -12.92 -21.21
C SER A 445 -0.26 -14.41 -21.57
N ILE A 446 -1.23 -14.86 -22.37
CA ILE A 446 -1.33 -16.25 -22.84
C ILE A 446 -0.08 -16.69 -23.60
N GLU A 447 0.37 -15.90 -24.58
CA GLU A 447 1.58 -16.20 -25.36
C GLU A 447 2.87 -16.11 -24.52
N ARG A 448 3.04 -15.01 -23.78
CA ARG A 448 4.32 -14.73 -23.09
C ARG A 448 4.47 -15.48 -21.77
N THR A 449 3.38 -15.93 -21.17
CA THR A 449 3.36 -16.65 -19.88
C THR A 449 2.78 -18.05 -20.02
N LEU A 450 1.49 -18.20 -20.33
CA LEU A 450 0.78 -19.48 -20.19
C LEU A 450 1.29 -20.56 -21.16
N LYS A 451 1.39 -20.25 -22.46
CA LYS A 451 1.97 -21.14 -23.48
C LYS A 451 3.46 -21.43 -23.20
N ARG A 452 4.20 -20.57 -22.48
CA ARG A 452 5.56 -20.91 -21.99
C ARG A 452 5.54 -21.92 -20.84
N LYS A 453 4.49 -21.97 -20.00
CA LYS A 453 4.32 -23.03 -18.99
C LYS A 453 4.03 -24.40 -19.63
N LEU A 454 3.21 -24.43 -20.68
CA LEU A 454 2.96 -25.65 -21.47
C LEU A 454 4.27 -26.15 -22.13
N LYS A 455 5.00 -25.26 -22.81
CA LYS A 455 6.32 -25.57 -23.39
C LYS A 455 7.33 -26.04 -22.33
N PHE A 456 7.29 -25.50 -21.11
CA PHE A 456 8.09 -26.00 -19.98
C PHE A 456 7.68 -27.42 -19.56
N LEU A 457 6.37 -27.72 -19.44
CA LEU A 457 5.89 -29.08 -19.14
C LEU A 457 6.35 -30.10 -20.20
N GLY A 458 6.28 -29.73 -21.49
CA GLY A 458 6.85 -30.53 -22.58
C GLY A 458 8.36 -30.74 -22.44
N ALA A 459 9.12 -29.66 -22.19
CA ALA A 459 10.58 -29.69 -22.07
C ALA A 459 11.11 -30.49 -20.85
N ILE A 460 10.28 -30.71 -19.82
CA ILE A 460 10.62 -31.62 -18.70
C ILE A 460 10.23 -33.08 -18.96
N GLY A 461 9.56 -33.38 -20.08
CA GLY A 461 9.14 -34.73 -20.48
C GLY A 461 7.71 -35.11 -20.12
N VAL A 462 6.84 -34.16 -19.73
CA VAL A 462 5.40 -34.42 -19.60
C VAL A 462 4.76 -34.30 -20.98
N SER A 463 4.16 -35.39 -21.47
CA SER A 463 3.39 -35.38 -22.73
C SER A 463 2.12 -34.53 -22.62
N GLU A 464 1.75 -33.86 -23.71
CA GLU A 464 0.69 -32.85 -23.75
C GLU A 464 -0.69 -33.40 -23.35
N VAL A 465 -0.97 -34.67 -23.65
CA VAL A 465 -2.17 -35.42 -23.20
C VAL A 465 -2.33 -35.46 -21.67
N TYR A 466 -1.27 -35.12 -20.91
CA TYR A 466 -1.30 -35.01 -19.47
C TYR A 466 -1.30 -33.57 -18.94
N PHE A 467 -1.14 -32.54 -19.77
CA PHE A 467 -1.26 -31.14 -19.34
C PHE A 467 -2.59 -30.84 -18.64
N PRO A 468 -3.77 -31.29 -19.12
CA PRO A 468 -5.04 -30.96 -18.48
C PRO A 468 -5.14 -31.57 -17.07
N ARG A 469 -4.66 -32.81 -16.94
CA ARG A 469 -4.52 -33.52 -15.65
C ARG A 469 -3.55 -32.84 -14.70
N VAL A 470 -2.46 -32.26 -15.19
CA VAL A 470 -1.45 -31.55 -14.38
C VAL A 470 -2.00 -30.23 -13.88
N ILE A 471 -2.57 -29.43 -14.78
CA ILE A 471 -3.15 -28.12 -14.50
C ILE A 471 -4.36 -28.25 -13.57
N LYS A 472 -5.32 -29.15 -13.82
CA LYS A 472 -6.49 -29.37 -12.93
C LYS A 472 -6.11 -29.73 -11.49
N LYS A 473 -4.95 -30.37 -11.28
CA LYS A 473 -4.43 -30.68 -9.94
C LYS A 473 -3.68 -29.51 -9.29
N TYR A 474 -2.89 -28.78 -10.05
CA TYR A 474 -2.05 -27.69 -9.57
C TYR A 474 -2.13 -26.47 -10.52
N PRO A 475 -3.26 -25.74 -10.54
CA PRO A 475 -3.45 -24.55 -11.39
C PRO A 475 -2.40 -23.46 -11.14
N GLU A 476 -1.91 -23.38 -9.91
CA GLU A 476 -0.94 -22.38 -9.47
C GLU A 476 0.43 -22.53 -10.18
N LEU A 477 0.67 -23.63 -10.90
CA LEU A 477 1.78 -23.78 -11.84
C LEU A 477 1.73 -22.76 -12.99
N LEU A 478 0.54 -22.37 -13.44
CA LEU A 478 0.34 -21.44 -14.56
C LEU A 478 0.88 -20.04 -14.26
N VAL A 479 0.81 -19.62 -12.99
CA VAL A 479 1.30 -18.31 -12.51
C VAL A 479 2.67 -18.40 -11.82
N SER A 480 3.18 -19.61 -11.53
CA SER A 480 4.50 -19.82 -10.91
C SER A 480 5.66 -19.50 -11.86
N ASP A 481 6.66 -18.77 -11.37
CA ASP A 481 7.90 -18.46 -12.12
C ASP A 481 8.63 -19.74 -12.62
N ILE A 482 9.14 -19.74 -13.86
CA ILE A 482 9.86 -20.91 -14.37
C ILE A 482 11.23 -21.01 -13.72
N ASP A 483 12.05 -19.97 -13.86
CA ASP A 483 13.48 -20.02 -13.61
C ASP A 483 13.83 -19.91 -12.11
N ARG A 484 13.03 -19.19 -11.34
CA ARG A 484 13.17 -19.01 -9.89
C ARG A 484 12.47 -20.10 -9.07
N THR A 485 11.44 -20.74 -9.61
CA THR A 485 10.44 -21.48 -8.81
C THR A 485 10.21 -22.91 -9.31
N LEU A 486 9.96 -23.15 -10.61
CA LEU A 486 9.69 -24.51 -11.12
C LEU A 486 10.98 -25.29 -11.49
N LEU A 487 11.90 -24.64 -12.22
CA LEU A 487 13.15 -25.19 -12.72
C LEU A 487 14.13 -25.60 -11.59
N PRO A 488 14.32 -24.84 -10.49
CA PRO A 488 15.21 -25.25 -9.41
C PRO A 488 14.76 -26.52 -8.69
N ARG A 489 13.45 -26.70 -8.48
CA ARG A 489 12.88 -27.91 -7.85
C ARG A 489 13.08 -29.15 -8.72
N MET A 490 12.88 -29.02 -10.03
CA MET A 490 13.12 -30.08 -10.99
C MET A 490 14.61 -30.45 -11.07
N ARG A 491 15.51 -29.46 -11.10
CA ARG A 491 16.97 -29.67 -10.99
C ARG A 491 17.35 -30.36 -9.68
N TYR A 492 16.78 -29.95 -8.55
CA TYR A 492 17.03 -30.59 -7.25
C TYR A 492 16.66 -32.08 -7.25
N LEU A 493 15.49 -32.44 -7.76
CA LEU A 493 15.06 -33.84 -7.87
C LEU A 493 15.97 -34.67 -8.78
N VAL A 494 16.45 -34.10 -9.89
CA VAL A 494 17.43 -34.76 -10.77
C VAL A 494 18.80 -34.91 -10.09
N ASN A 495 19.26 -33.89 -9.37
CA ASN A 495 20.53 -33.91 -8.64
C ASN A 495 20.52 -34.90 -7.46
N MET A 496 19.34 -35.26 -6.93
CA MET A 496 19.18 -36.36 -5.97
C MET A 496 19.35 -37.76 -6.60
N GLY A 497 19.44 -37.86 -7.94
CA GLY A 497 19.65 -39.12 -8.68
C GLY A 497 18.43 -39.64 -9.44
N LEU A 498 17.33 -38.89 -9.51
CA LEU A 498 16.16 -39.26 -10.33
C LEU A 498 16.38 -38.90 -11.80
N SER A 499 15.93 -39.74 -12.74
CA SER A 499 15.98 -39.37 -14.15
C SER A 499 14.91 -38.32 -14.49
N LYS A 500 15.09 -37.59 -15.61
CA LYS A 500 14.04 -36.69 -16.14
C LYS A 500 12.71 -37.42 -16.37
N LYS A 501 12.74 -38.70 -16.76
CA LYS A 501 11.54 -39.53 -16.97
C LYS A 501 10.81 -39.80 -15.65
N ASP A 502 11.55 -40.06 -14.57
CA ASP A 502 10.99 -40.26 -13.23
C ASP A 502 10.32 -38.97 -12.74
N VAL A 503 11.01 -37.83 -12.84
CA VAL A 503 10.44 -36.54 -12.42
C VAL A 503 9.19 -36.17 -13.23
N ALA A 504 9.19 -36.39 -14.56
CA ALA A 504 7.99 -36.20 -15.38
C ALA A 504 6.84 -37.14 -14.97
N PHE A 505 7.13 -38.41 -14.68
CA PHE A 505 6.16 -39.37 -14.17
C PHE A 505 5.57 -38.91 -12.82
N MET A 506 6.42 -38.43 -11.90
CA MET A 506 5.99 -37.89 -10.60
C MET A 506 5.06 -36.69 -10.78
N VAL A 507 5.42 -35.70 -11.60
CA VAL A 507 4.60 -34.50 -11.87
C VAL A 507 3.24 -34.87 -12.49
N ARG A 508 3.20 -35.85 -13.39
CA ARG A 508 1.96 -36.39 -13.98
C ARG A 508 1.07 -37.11 -12.95
N ARG A 509 1.66 -37.81 -11.98
CA ARG A 509 0.91 -38.52 -10.91
C ARG A 509 0.40 -37.52 -9.87
N PHE A 510 1.27 -36.62 -9.41
CA PHE A 510 1.07 -35.68 -8.31
C PHE A 510 1.77 -34.32 -8.60
N SER A 511 1.05 -33.45 -9.28
CA SER A 511 1.54 -32.16 -9.79
C SER A 511 1.95 -31.12 -8.73
N PRO A 512 1.31 -31.05 -7.53
CA PRO A 512 1.73 -30.13 -6.46
C PRO A 512 3.16 -30.35 -5.93
N LEU A 513 3.85 -31.43 -6.34
CA LEU A 513 5.29 -31.63 -6.18
C LEU A 513 6.10 -30.37 -6.50
N LEU A 514 5.77 -29.68 -7.59
CA LEU A 514 6.48 -28.48 -8.06
C LEU A 514 6.16 -27.21 -7.25
N GLY A 515 5.27 -27.28 -6.26
CA GLY A 515 5.01 -26.21 -5.30
C GLY A 515 5.82 -26.32 -4.00
N TYR A 516 6.37 -27.49 -3.67
CA TYR A 516 7.01 -27.72 -2.38
C TYR A 516 8.41 -27.11 -2.26
N SER A 517 8.68 -26.40 -1.16
CA SER A 517 10.01 -25.83 -0.88
C SER A 517 11.08 -26.91 -0.86
N ILE A 518 12.25 -26.61 -1.42
CA ILE A 518 13.38 -27.55 -1.43
C ILE A 518 13.84 -27.79 0.00
N GLU A 519 14.07 -26.73 0.78
CA GLU A 519 14.62 -26.81 2.13
C GLU A 519 13.59 -27.28 3.17
N GLU A 520 12.36 -26.77 3.14
CA GLU A 520 11.35 -27.08 4.16
C GLU A 520 10.62 -28.42 3.95
N VAL A 521 10.62 -28.96 2.72
CA VAL A 521 9.71 -30.07 2.36
C VAL A 521 10.39 -31.18 1.57
N LEU A 522 11.15 -30.87 0.51
CA LEU A 522 11.74 -31.92 -0.33
C LEU A 522 12.96 -32.54 0.36
N ARG A 523 13.95 -31.73 0.77
CA ARG A 523 15.19 -32.18 1.39
C ARG A 523 14.96 -33.00 2.66
N PRO A 524 14.18 -32.55 3.68
CA PRO A 524 14.08 -33.28 4.94
C PRO A 524 13.38 -34.63 4.79
N LYS A 525 12.43 -34.74 3.84
CA LYS A 525 11.67 -35.97 3.60
C LYS A 525 12.46 -36.98 2.76
N LEU A 526 13.19 -36.53 1.75
CA LEU A 526 14.07 -37.41 0.97
C LEU A 526 15.30 -37.85 1.78
N ASP A 527 15.88 -36.96 2.59
CA ASP A 527 16.94 -37.34 3.53
C ASP A 527 16.47 -38.38 4.53
N PHE A 528 15.28 -38.21 5.14
CA PHE A 528 14.73 -39.21 6.07
C PHE A 528 14.47 -40.56 5.39
N LEU A 529 13.94 -40.56 4.15
CA LEU A 529 13.74 -41.78 3.36
C LEU A 529 15.05 -42.55 3.16
N ILE A 530 16.10 -41.87 2.68
CA ILE A 530 17.36 -42.50 2.31
C ILE A 530 18.19 -42.86 3.55
N LYS A 531 18.31 -41.94 4.50
CA LYS A 531 19.28 -42.00 5.62
C LYS A 531 18.72 -42.63 6.90
N THR A 532 17.40 -42.84 7.00
CA THR A 532 16.76 -43.36 8.23
C THR A 532 15.74 -44.45 7.96
N MET A 533 14.98 -44.34 6.87
CA MET A 533 14.13 -45.45 6.39
C MET A 533 14.86 -46.45 5.50
N GLU A 534 16.10 -46.12 5.08
CA GLU A 534 16.97 -46.97 4.25
C GLU A 534 16.31 -47.40 2.92
N LYS A 535 15.32 -46.62 2.45
CA LYS A 535 14.51 -46.92 1.26
C LYS A 535 15.04 -46.23 -0.01
N PRO A 536 14.96 -46.89 -1.17
CA PRO A 536 15.42 -46.31 -2.44
C PRO A 536 14.51 -45.17 -2.88
N LEU A 537 15.09 -44.17 -3.57
CA LEU A 537 14.35 -43.04 -4.15
C LEU A 537 13.21 -43.46 -5.09
N LYS A 538 13.29 -44.67 -5.67
CA LYS A 538 12.26 -45.25 -6.52
C LYS A 538 10.90 -45.38 -5.82
N ASP A 539 10.86 -45.69 -4.53
CA ASP A 539 9.61 -45.77 -3.75
C ASP A 539 8.82 -44.43 -3.82
N VAL A 540 9.52 -43.30 -3.95
CA VAL A 540 8.90 -41.96 -4.09
C VAL A 540 8.55 -41.63 -5.54
N VAL A 541 9.16 -42.27 -6.54
CA VAL A 541 8.71 -42.21 -7.94
C VAL A 541 7.37 -42.94 -8.10
N ASP A 542 7.27 -44.14 -7.53
CA ASP A 542 6.06 -44.97 -7.54
C ASP A 542 4.94 -44.38 -6.64
N TYR A 543 5.31 -43.76 -5.51
CA TYR A 543 4.37 -43.07 -4.61
C TYR A 543 4.76 -41.60 -4.29
N PRO A 544 4.63 -40.65 -5.24
CA PRO A 544 5.06 -39.26 -5.04
C PRO A 544 4.26 -38.48 -3.99
N ARG A 545 3.09 -39.01 -3.60
CA ARG A 545 2.26 -38.45 -2.52
C ARG A 545 2.98 -38.51 -1.16
N PHE A 546 4.01 -39.34 -0.99
CA PHE A 546 4.93 -39.33 0.15
C PHE A 546 5.30 -37.90 0.60
N LEU A 547 5.69 -37.05 -0.35
CA LEU A 547 6.15 -35.68 -0.10
C LEU A 547 5.05 -34.74 0.43
N SER A 548 3.77 -35.12 0.34
CA SER A 548 2.64 -34.35 0.88
C SER A 548 2.33 -34.61 2.35
N TYR A 549 2.74 -35.74 2.92
CA TYR A 549 2.46 -36.07 4.32
C TYR A 549 3.41 -35.34 5.28
N SER A 550 2.95 -35.07 6.51
CA SER A 550 3.80 -34.46 7.55
C SER A 550 4.91 -35.40 7.98
N LEU A 551 6.15 -34.91 8.00
CA LEU A 551 7.31 -35.69 8.42
C LEU A 551 7.18 -36.13 9.88
N GLU A 552 6.95 -35.16 10.77
CA GLU A 552 6.82 -35.40 12.22
C GLU A 552 5.49 -36.06 12.59
N LYS A 553 4.36 -35.65 11.98
CA LYS A 553 3.03 -36.12 12.42
C LYS A 553 2.53 -37.41 11.75
N LYS A 554 3.12 -37.88 10.64
CA LYS A 554 2.68 -39.12 9.98
C LYS A 554 3.81 -40.03 9.49
N ILE A 555 4.88 -39.48 8.89
CA ILE A 555 5.95 -40.32 8.31
C ILE A 555 6.78 -40.97 9.42
N LYS A 556 7.36 -40.19 10.33
CA LYS A 556 8.17 -40.70 11.45
C LYS A 556 7.40 -41.67 12.37
N PRO A 557 6.20 -41.35 12.89
CA PRO A 557 5.52 -42.23 13.84
C PRO A 557 5.19 -43.60 13.24
N ARG A 558 4.64 -43.63 12.02
CA ARG A 558 4.29 -44.89 11.34
C ARG A 558 5.53 -45.71 10.98
N PHE A 559 6.61 -45.05 10.56
CA PHE A 559 7.89 -45.72 10.32
C PHE A 559 8.45 -46.38 11.59
N TRP A 560 8.50 -45.67 12.72
CA TRP A 560 9.05 -46.22 13.96
C TRP A 560 8.21 -47.38 14.52
N VAL A 561 6.88 -47.31 14.43
CA VAL A 561 5.97 -48.42 14.77
C VAL A 561 6.30 -49.67 13.94
N LEU A 562 6.48 -49.52 12.63
CA LEU A 562 6.81 -50.63 11.74
C LEU A 562 8.22 -51.19 11.99
N LYS A 563 9.23 -50.32 12.21
CA LYS A 563 10.61 -50.72 12.50
C LYS A 563 10.73 -51.44 13.85
N GLN A 564 9.97 -51.04 14.88
CA GLN A 564 9.88 -51.75 16.15
C GLN A 564 9.26 -53.16 16.01
N ARG A 565 8.33 -53.34 15.07
CA ARG A 565 7.68 -54.63 14.79
C ARG A 565 8.37 -55.45 13.69
N ASN A 566 9.50 -54.95 13.16
CA ASN A 566 10.22 -55.50 12.01
C ASN A 566 9.34 -55.78 10.78
N ILE A 567 8.37 -54.90 10.50
CA ILE A 567 7.45 -55.01 9.36
C ILE A 567 7.93 -54.12 8.21
N GLU A 568 8.23 -54.72 7.06
CA GLU A 568 8.43 -53.99 5.81
C GLU A 568 7.12 -53.82 5.02
N CYS A 569 6.92 -52.63 4.44
CA CYS A 569 5.85 -52.37 3.49
C CYS A 569 6.20 -51.23 2.52
N SER A 570 5.32 -50.96 1.55
CA SER A 570 5.50 -49.84 0.61
C SER A 570 5.11 -48.50 1.24
N LEU A 571 5.65 -47.38 0.73
CA LEU A 571 5.23 -46.03 1.15
C LEU A 571 3.73 -45.78 0.95
N LYS A 572 3.11 -46.43 -0.06
CA LYS A 572 1.66 -46.35 -0.31
C LYS A 572 0.87 -46.97 0.83
N ASP A 573 1.29 -48.14 1.31
CA ASP A 573 0.55 -48.89 2.33
C ASP A 573 0.82 -48.32 3.74
N MET A 574 2.04 -47.79 3.97
CA MET A 574 2.38 -47.06 5.19
C MET A 574 1.61 -45.73 5.33
N LEU A 575 1.44 -44.95 4.24
CA LEU A 575 0.96 -43.55 4.35
C LEU A 575 -0.38 -43.27 3.67
N GLY A 576 -0.77 -44.05 2.68
CA GLY A 576 -2.03 -43.90 1.96
C GLY A 576 -3.25 -44.19 2.82
N LYS A 577 -3.11 -45.17 3.73
CA LYS A 577 -4.15 -45.59 4.68
C LYS A 577 -4.48 -44.48 5.69
N ASN A 578 -5.74 -44.44 6.14
CA ASN A 578 -6.17 -43.67 7.32
C ASN A 578 -5.55 -44.27 8.61
N ASP A 579 -5.80 -43.69 9.79
CA ASP A 579 -5.15 -44.15 11.04
C ASP A 579 -5.77 -45.45 11.61
N GLU A 580 -7.06 -45.68 11.41
CA GLU A 580 -7.78 -46.92 11.79
C GLU A 580 -7.37 -48.10 10.89
N GLU A 581 -7.35 -47.89 9.57
CA GLU A 581 -6.84 -48.86 8.58
C GLU A 581 -5.38 -49.26 8.88
N PHE A 582 -4.54 -48.29 9.24
CA PHE A 582 -3.14 -48.55 9.60
C PHE A 582 -3.03 -49.30 10.93
N ALA A 583 -3.90 -49.01 11.90
CA ALA A 583 -3.95 -49.75 13.15
C ALA A 583 -4.43 -51.20 12.96
N SER A 584 -5.51 -51.41 12.19
CA SER A 584 -6.02 -52.74 11.84
C SER A 584 -4.93 -53.61 11.19
N ASP A 585 -4.24 -53.06 10.18
CA ASP A 585 -3.33 -53.85 9.36
C ASP A 585 -1.92 -54.04 9.96
N PHE A 586 -1.50 -53.19 10.91
CA PHE A 586 -0.12 -53.20 11.44
C PHE A 586 0.01 -53.11 12.97
N LEU A 587 -1.02 -52.65 13.70
CA LEU A 587 -1.05 -52.65 15.16
C LEU A 587 -1.76 -53.88 15.75
N GLY A 588 -2.80 -54.38 15.09
CA GLY A 588 -3.63 -55.49 15.55
C GLY A 588 -4.76 -55.04 16.50
N ALA A 589 -5.71 -55.93 16.78
CA ALA A 589 -6.99 -55.59 17.41
C ALA A 589 -6.89 -55.03 18.85
N GLU A 590 -5.76 -55.17 19.52
CA GLU A 590 -5.57 -54.78 20.93
C GLU A 590 -5.46 -53.26 21.14
N SER A 591 -5.23 -52.44 20.09
CA SER A 591 -5.08 -50.99 20.26
C SER A 591 -6.39 -50.18 20.20
N THR A 592 -7.55 -50.84 20.08
CA THR A 592 -8.87 -50.18 19.91
C THR A 592 -9.52 -49.71 21.23
N ARG A 593 -8.81 -49.79 22.36
CA ARG A 593 -9.27 -49.31 23.68
C ARG A 593 -8.44 -48.16 24.21
N VAL A 594 -8.61 -46.99 23.58
CA VAL A 594 -8.42 -45.72 24.28
C VAL A 594 -9.66 -45.51 25.15
N PRO A 595 -9.57 -45.42 26.49
CA PRO A 595 -10.72 -45.09 27.32
C PRO A 595 -11.24 -43.68 26.98
N PRO A 596 -12.54 -43.41 27.05
CA PRO A 596 -13.04 -42.04 26.94
C PRO A 596 -12.41 -41.17 28.04
N PRO A 597 -12.13 -39.87 27.76
CA PRO A 597 -11.65 -38.97 28.80
C PRO A 597 -12.68 -38.89 29.94
N PRO A 598 -12.25 -38.78 31.20
CA PRO A 598 -13.18 -38.71 32.33
C PRO A 598 -14.07 -37.46 32.19
N SER A 599 -15.38 -37.65 32.38
CA SER A 599 -16.34 -36.54 32.42
C SER A 599 -15.92 -35.51 33.46
N PRO A 600 -16.06 -34.19 33.19
CA PRO A 600 -15.84 -33.18 34.21
C PRO A 600 -16.81 -33.39 35.37
N PRO A 601 -16.40 -33.13 36.63
CA PRO A 601 -17.27 -33.30 37.78
C PRO A 601 -18.47 -32.35 37.72
N HIS A 602 -19.65 -32.86 38.02
CA HIS A 602 -20.86 -32.05 38.13
C HIS A 602 -20.87 -31.26 39.45
N GLN A 603 -20.55 -29.96 39.37
CA GLN A 603 -21.00 -28.90 40.27
C GLN A 603 -21.31 -27.65 39.44
#